data_AF-A0A943QLP5-F1
#
_entry.id   AF-A0A943QLP5-F1
#
_cell.length_a   1.000
_cell.length_b   1.000
_cell.length_c   1.000
_cell.angle_alpha   90.00
_cell.angle_beta   90.00
_cell.angle_gamma   90.00
#
_symmetry.space_group_name_H-M   'P 1'
#
loop_
_entity.id
_entity.type
_entity.pdbx_description
1 polymer ?
#
loop_
_entity_poly.entity_id
_entity_poly.type
_entity_poly.pdbx_seq_one_letter_code
_entity_poly.pdbx_strand_id
1 'polypeptide(L)'
;LPLGSNNGNHKGDNIFDSFIESVSSNVGMVIVTGAGNQGTQDGHVSGRIKNKESIEVVEIIIDEKQKFMLLELWVDLPSILEINLVSPSGEETGFVPAEPNIINVNKFIFEKTKTEIIYFLPEEYTGEEMI
;
A
#
# COMPACT_ATOMS: atom_id res chain seq x y z
N LEU A 1 15.38 6.75 -16.99
CA LEU A 1 13.93 6.61 -16.78
C LEU A 1 13.44 7.85 -16.03
N PRO A 2 12.82 8.84 -16.68
CA PRO A 2 12.30 10.03 -16.00
C PRO A 2 10.87 9.78 -15.45
N LEU A 3 10.64 8.60 -14.88
CA LEU A 3 9.36 8.17 -14.32
C LEU A 3 9.63 7.46 -12.99
N GLY A 4 8.69 7.57 -12.05
CA GLY A 4 8.73 6.89 -10.77
C GLY A 4 7.30 6.68 -10.26
N SER A 5 7.12 5.71 -9.37
CA SER A 5 5.84 5.36 -8.76
C SER A 5 6.05 5.07 -7.27
N ASN A 6 5.00 5.25 -6.48
CA ASN A 6 4.97 4.79 -5.09
C ASN A 6 4.31 3.41 -4.96
N ASN A 7 3.70 2.91 -6.02
CA ASN A 7 3.03 1.62 -6.05
C ASN A 7 4.04 0.46 -6.06
N GLY A 8 3.81 -0.55 -5.22
CA GLY A 8 4.71 -1.69 -5.05
C GLY A 8 5.34 -1.76 -3.65
N ASN A 9 5.87 -2.93 -3.30
CA ASN A 9 6.57 -3.17 -2.03
C ASN A 9 7.98 -2.56 -1.98
N HIS A 10 8.48 -1.99 -3.09
CA HIS A 10 9.83 -1.42 -3.26
C HIS A 10 10.99 -2.40 -3.00
N LYS A 11 10.81 -3.71 -3.22
CA LYS A 11 11.84 -4.74 -2.99
C LYS A 11 12.57 -5.22 -4.24
N GLY A 12 12.19 -4.76 -5.44
CA GLY A 12 12.85 -5.14 -6.68
C GLY A 12 12.34 -6.46 -7.29
N ASP A 13 11.18 -6.95 -6.83
CA ASP A 13 10.60 -8.24 -7.19
C ASP A 13 9.27 -8.13 -7.97
N ASN A 14 8.85 -6.91 -8.33
CA ASN A 14 7.67 -6.71 -9.16
C ASN A 14 7.98 -6.90 -10.67
N ILE A 15 6.93 -6.85 -11.50
CA ILE A 15 7.05 -7.01 -12.96
C ILE A 15 7.89 -5.93 -13.65
N PHE A 16 7.82 -4.68 -13.18
CA PHE A 16 8.60 -3.58 -13.76
C PHE A 16 10.08 -3.73 -13.43
N ASP A 17 10.41 -4.12 -12.19
CA ASP A 17 11.77 -4.38 -11.75
C ASP A 17 12.38 -5.53 -12.58
N SER A 18 11.63 -6.62 -12.75
CA SER A 18 12.03 -7.75 -13.58
C SER A 18 12.27 -7.36 -15.04
N PHE A 19 11.44 -6.47 -15.60
CA PHE A 19 11.63 -5.95 -16.96
C PHE A 19 12.88 -5.07 -17.07
N ILE A 20 13.10 -4.16 -16.11
CA ILE A 20 14.28 -3.30 -16.07
C ILE A 20 15.54 -4.17 -15.97
N GLU A 21 15.56 -5.16 -15.07
CA GLU A 21 16.66 -6.10 -14.89
C GLU A 21 16.95 -6.88 -16.18
N SER A 22 15.90 -7.37 -16.85
CA SER A 22 16.02 -8.07 -18.14
C SER A 22 16.70 -7.20 -19.19
N VAL A 23 16.32 -5.92 -19.30
CA VAL A 23 16.94 -4.98 -20.23
C VAL A 23 18.39 -4.69 -19.81
N SER A 24 18.65 -4.33 -18.55
CA SER A 24 20.01 -3.99 -18.09
C SER A 24 20.98 -5.17 -18.09
N SER A 25 20.51 -6.41 -18.14
CA SER A 25 21.35 -7.61 -18.26
C SER A 25 22.11 -7.70 -19.59
N ASN A 26 21.72 -6.92 -20.60
CA ASN A 26 22.38 -6.92 -21.91
C ASN A 26 23.71 -6.14 -21.89
N VAL A 27 24.75 -6.74 -22.46
CA VAL A 27 26.08 -6.12 -22.57
C VAL A 27 25.99 -4.81 -23.35
N GLY A 28 26.59 -3.75 -22.77
CA GLY A 28 26.63 -2.42 -23.39
C GLY A 28 25.38 -1.57 -23.15
N MET A 29 24.40 -2.06 -22.38
CA MET A 29 23.25 -1.29 -21.95
C MET A 29 23.38 -0.85 -20.49
N VAL A 30 23.01 0.39 -20.20
CA VAL A 30 22.94 0.94 -18.85
C VAL A 30 21.62 1.69 -18.70
N ILE A 31 20.91 1.43 -17.61
CA ILE A 31 19.69 2.14 -17.24
C ILE A 31 20.02 3.10 -16.10
N VAL A 32 19.68 4.38 -16.29
CA VAL A 32 19.85 5.43 -15.28
C VAL A 32 18.48 5.96 -14.90
N THR A 33 18.15 5.99 -13.61
CA THR A 33 16.92 6.57 -13.08
C THR A 33 17.20 7.42 -11.85
N GLY A 34 16.28 8.32 -11.50
CA GLY A 34 16.36 9.08 -10.25
C GLY A 34 15.84 8.26 -9.07
N ALA A 35 16.30 8.57 -7.86
CA ALA A 35 15.79 7.94 -6.62
C ALA A 35 14.36 8.38 -6.24
N GLY A 36 13.81 9.38 -6.94
CA GLY A 36 12.52 10.00 -6.62
C GLY A 36 12.64 11.23 -5.72
N ASN A 37 11.57 12.02 -5.66
CA ASN A 37 11.51 13.30 -4.94
C ASN A 37 10.54 13.27 -3.73
N GLN A 38 10.19 12.07 -3.24
CA GLN A 38 9.17 11.87 -2.21
C GLN A 38 9.74 11.81 -0.77
N GLY A 39 11.06 11.89 -0.61
CA GLY A 39 11.74 11.67 0.68
C GLY A 39 11.37 12.62 1.82
N THR A 40 10.69 13.73 1.53
CA THR A 40 10.20 14.70 2.54
C THR A 40 8.72 15.02 2.38
N GLN A 41 7.96 14.18 1.68
CA GLN A 41 6.53 14.43 1.37
C GLN A 41 5.57 13.73 2.35
N ASP A 42 6.08 13.13 3.44
CA ASP A 42 5.31 12.42 4.47
C ASP A 42 4.30 11.39 3.93
N GLY A 43 4.58 10.84 2.74
CA GLY A 43 3.72 9.87 2.05
C GLY A 43 4.06 8.40 2.34
N HIS A 44 4.98 8.13 3.26
CA HIS A 44 5.40 6.78 3.61
C HIS A 44 5.56 6.64 5.12
N VAL A 45 5.01 5.55 5.66
CA VAL A 45 5.17 5.13 7.04
C VAL A 45 5.44 3.63 7.07
N SER A 46 6.29 3.20 8.00
CA SER A 46 6.60 1.78 8.22
C SER A 46 6.61 1.49 9.71
N GLY A 47 6.17 0.29 10.08
CA GLY A 47 6.12 -0.15 11.46
C GLY A 47 6.36 -1.64 11.59
N ARG A 48 6.35 -2.13 12.83
CA ARG A 48 6.44 -3.56 13.13
C ARG A 48 5.52 -3.93 14.27
N ILE A 49 4.53 -4.76 13.96
CA ILE A 49 3.62 -5.36 14.94
C ILE A 49 4.30 -6.60 15.52
N LYS A 50 4.57 -6.61 16.83
CA LYS A 50 5.36 -7.69 17.47
C LYS A 50 4.51 -8.87 17.92
N ASN A 51 3.25 -8.63 18.28
CA ASN A 51 2.35 -9.64 18.83
C ASN A 51 1.09 -9.74 17.97
N LYS A 52 0.51 -10.93 17.86
CA LYS A 52 -0.67 -11.15 17.00
C LYS A 52 -1.87 -10.26 17.36
N GLU A 53 -2.03 -9.93 18.64
CA GLU A 53 -3.17 -9.16 19.17
C GLU A 53 -2.83 -7.67 19.39
N SER A 54 -1.61 -7.23 19.05
CA SER A 54 -1.29 -5.80 19.14
C SER A 54 -1.87 -5.04 17.97
N ILE A 55 -2.53 -3.91 18.28
CA ILE A 55 -3.07 -2.97 17.30
C ILE A 55 -2.10 -1.79 17.24
N GLU A 56 -1.63 -1.47 16.04
CA GLU A 56 -0.90 -0.22 15.76
C GLU A 56 -1.84 0.74 15.04
N VAL A 57 -1.78 2.01 15.43
CA VAL A 57 -2.61 3.07 14.84
C VAL A 57 -1.74 3.96 13.96
N VAL A 58 -2.16 4.13 12.72
CA VAL A 58 -1.54 5.05 11.76
C VAL A 58 -2.55 6.16 11.46
N GLU A 59 -2.18 7.39 11.79
CA GLU A 59 -2.99 8.57 11.48
C GLU A 59 -2.70 9.06 10.07
N ILE A 60 -3.76 9.40 9.32
CA ILE A 60 -3.66 9.93 7.97
C ILE A 60 -4.36 11.28 7.96
N ILE A 61 -3.62 12.33 7.57
CA ILE A 61 -4.17 13.67 7.42
C ILE A 61 -4.55 13.88 5.96
N ILE A 62 -5.82 14.13 5.71
CA ILE A 62 -6.37 14.31 4.36
C ILE A 62 -6.84 15.77 4.23
N ASP A 63 -6.36 16.46 3.19
CA ASP A 63 -6.79 17.82 2.87
C ASP A 63 -8.27 17.82 2.46
N GLU A 64 -9.03 18.85 2.87
CA GLU A 64 -10.46 18.99 2.55
C GLU A 64 -10.75 18.99 1.04
N LYS A 65 -9.77 19.35 0.20
CA LYS A 65 -9.89 19.36 -1.26
C LYS A 65 -9.50 18.04 -1.92
N GLN A 66 -8.97 17.07 -1.17
CA GLN A 66 -8.61 15.75 -1.69
C GLN A 66 -9.89 14.97 -2.03
N LYS A 67 -10.14 14.74 -3.31
CA LYS A 67 -11.37 14.07 -3.78
C LYS A 67 -11.28 12.54 -3.79
N PHE A 68 -10.07 12.02 -3.94
CA PHE A 68 -9.76 10.61 -4.09
C PHE A 68 -8.39 10.36 -3.49
N MET A 69 -8.24 9.32 -2.69
CA MET A 69 -6.95 8.88 -2.17
C MET A 69 -6.84 7.38 -2.36
N LEU A 70 -5.65 6.93 -2.76
CA LEU A 70 -5.25 5.53 -2.76
C LEU A 70 -4.12 5.39 -1.74
N LEU A 71 -4.20 4.34 -0.94
CA LEU A 71 -3.14 3.89 -0.04
C LEU A 71 -2.86 2.43 -0.38
N GLU A 72 -1.59 2.05 -0.34
CA GLU A 72 -1.19 0.64 -0.39
C GLU A 72 -0.51 0.31 0.93
N LEU A 73 -0.90 -0.80 1.54
CA LEU A 73 -0.20 -1.39 2.68
C LEU A 73 0.44 -2.69 2.24
N TRP A 74 1.71 -2.85 2.55
CA TRP A 74 2.49 -4.04 2.22
C TRP A 74 2.95 -4.73 3.50
N VAL A 75 2.68 -6.04 3.59
CA VAL A 75 3.05 -6.85 4.76
C VAL A 75 4.05 -7.92 4.38
N ASP A 76 5.20 -7.90 5.05
CA ASP A 76 6.28 -8.87 4.83
C ASP A 76 5.80 -10.30 5.12
N LEU A 77 6.14 -11.24 4.23
CA LEU A 77 5.95 -12.67 4.47
C LEU A 77 6.67 -13.12 5.77
N PRO A 78 6.09 -14.07 6.54
CA PRO A 78 4.84 -14.78 6.30
C PRO A 78 3.64 -14.15 7.03
N SER A 79 3.71 -12.86 7.39
CA SER A 79 2.67 -12.19 8.17
C SER A 79 1.50 -11.75 7.29
N ILE A 80 0.34 -11.62 7.92
CA ILE A 80 -0.89 -11.05 7.35
C ILE A 80 -1.51 -10.12 8.41
N LEU A 81 -2.25 -9.10 7.99
CA LEU A 81 -2.86 -8.10 8.86
C LEU A 81 -4.33 -7.88 8.53
N GLU A 82 -5.11 -7.55 9.56
CA GLU A 82 -6.48 -7.06 9.39
C GLU A 82 -6.51 -5.54 9.61
N ILE A 83 -7.26 -4.81 8.80
CA ILE A 83 -7.36 -3.35 8.87
C ILE A 83 -8.74 -2.92 9.36
N ASN A 84 -8.76 -1.98 10.30
CA ASN A 84 -9.93 -1.20 10.68
C ASN A 84 -9.68 0.26 10.28
N LEU A 85 -10.55 0.82 9.43
CA LEU A 85 -10.48 2.22 9.04
C LEU A 85 -11.47 3.04 9.86
N VAL A 86 -10.97 4.08 10.53
CA VAL A 86 -11.76 4.98 11.37
C VAL A 86 -11.79 6.37 10.75
N SER A 87 -12.99 6.91 10.57
CA SER A 87 -13.22 8.25 10.06
C SER A 87 -13.01 9.34 11.14
N PRO A 88 -12.81 10.62 10.77
CA PRO A 88 -12.68 11.71 11.73
C PRO A 88 -13.87 11.88 12.69
N SER A 89 -15.08 11.54 12.26
CA SER A 89 -16.29 11.56 13.11
C SER A 89 -16.44 10.35 14.03
N GLY A 90 -15.59 9.32 13.85
CA GLY A 90 -15.59 8.09 14.63
C GLY A 90 -16.41 6.94 14.04
N GLU A 91 -16.97 7.08 12.83
CA GLU A 91 -17.47 5.91 12.08
C GLU A 91 -16.30 4.99 11.74
N GLU A 92 -16.45 3.67 11.92
CA GLU A 92 -15.41 2.68 11.65
C GLU A 92 -15.92 1.54 10.77
N THR A 93 -15.01 0.87 10.06
CA THR A 93 -15.33 -0.31 9.23
C THR A 93 -15.40 -1.60 10.05
N GLY A 94 -14.82 -1.59 11.26
CA GLY A 94 -14.40 -2.81 11.95
C GLY A 94 -13.17 -3.42 11.27
N PHE A 95 -12.56 -4.41 11.93
CA PHE A 95 -11.47 -5.19 11.33
C PHE A 95 -11.99 -5.99 10.15
N VAL A 96 -11.51 -5.67 8.95
CA VAL A 96 -11.81 -6.41 7.73
C VAL A 96 -10.88 -7.64 7.69
N PRO A 97 -11.42 -8.87 7.70
CA PRO A 97 -10.62 -10.09 7.67
C PRO A 97 -9.71 -10.18 6.44
N ALA A 98 -8.49 -10.65 6.63
CA ALA A 98 -7.54 -10.92 5.55
C ALA A 98 -7.90 -12.24 4.84
N GLU A 99 -8.82 -12.18 3.87
CA GLU A 99 -9.16 -13.32 3.01
C GLU A 99 -8.97 -13.00 1.52
N PRO A 100 -8.61 -13.99 0.69
CA PRO A 100 -8.41 -13.78 -0.74
C PRO A 100 -9.68 -13.27 -1.44
N ASN A 101 -9.53 -12.25 -2.29
CA ASN A 101 -10.60 -11.65 -3.10
C ASN A 101 -11.73 -10.95 -2.31
N ILE A 102 -11.45 -10.48 -1.10
CA ILE A 102 -12.37 -9.59 -0.39
C ILE A 102 -12.28 -8.18 -0.98
N ILE A 103 -13.45 -7.63 -1.31
CA ILE A 103 -13.66 -6.21 -1.55
C ILE A 103 -14.68 -5.75 -0.50
N ASN A 104 -14.20 -4.98 0.47
CA ASN A 104 -15.04 -4.43 1.52
C ASN A 104 -15.36 -2.97 1.20
N VAL A 105 -16.63 -2.66 0.97
CA VAL A 105 -17.10 -1.32 0.62
C VAL A 105 -17.87 -0.73 1.78
N ASN A 106 -17.41 0.39 2.32
CA ASN A 106 -18.11 1.14 3.35
C ASN A 106 -18.46 2.55 2.91
N LYS A 107 -19.39 3.15 3.64
CA LYS A 107 -19.77 4.54 3.46
C LYS A 107 -19.80 5.22 4.82
N PHE A 108 -18.89 6.16 5.02
CA PHE A 108 -18.93 7.09 6.14
C PHE A 108 -19.97 8.17 5.83
N ILE A 109 -21.05 8.18 6.60
CA ILE A 109 -22.23 9.01 6.38
C ILE A 109 -21.93 10.48 6.66
N PHE A 110 -21.20 10.78 7.74
CA PHE A 110 -20.89 12.15 8.15
C PHE A 110 -19.85 12.78 7.23
N GLU A 111 -18.82 12.03 6.85
CA GLU A 111 -17.80 12.45 5.88
C GLU A 111 -18.31 12.42 4.43
N LYS A 112 -19.48 11.82 4.17
CA LYS A 112 -20.03 11.57 2.83
C LYS A 112 -19.01 10.90 1.90
N THR A 113 -18.19 10.02 2.48
CA THR A 113 -17.05 9.38 1.81
C THR A 113 -17.33 7.90 1.63
N LYS A 114 -17.00 7.37 0.46
CA LYS A 114 -17.03 5.93 0.18
C LYS A 114 -15.60 5.40 0.32
N THR A 115 -15.44 4.28 1.01
CA THR A 115 -14.15 3.62 1.17
C THR A 115 -14.23 2.21 0.61
N GLU A 116 -13.13 1.75 0.02
CA GLU A 116 -12.98 0.41 -0.54
C GLU A 116 -11.66 -0.15 0.01
N ILE A 117 -11.72 -1.28 0.71
CA ILE A 117 -10.56 -2.02 1.22
C ILE A 117 -10.50 -3.32 0.44
N ILE A 118 -9.37 -3.59 -0.20
CA ILE A 118 -9.21 -4.71 -1.13
C ILE A 118 -7.98 -5.50 -0.74
N TYR A 119 -8.14 -6.79 -0.46
CA TYR A 119 -7.00 -7.65 -0.14
C TYR A 119 -6.53 -8.43 -1.36
N PHE A 120 -5.25 -8.28 -1.69
CA PHE A 120 -4.51 -9.14 -2.60
C PHE A 120 -3.63 -10.06 -1.76
N LEU A 121 -4.15 -11.26 -1.50
CA LEU A 121 -3.52 -12.26 -0.65
C LEU A 121 -3.55 -13.64 -1.33
N PRO A 122 -2.43 -14.12 -1.90
CA PRO A 122 -1.19 -13.38 -2.13
C PRO A 122 -1.34 -12.33 -3.26
N GLU A 123 -0.53 -11.28 -3.21
CA GLU A 123 -0.26 -10.42 -4.36
C GLU A 123 0.52 -11.23 -5.43
N GLU A 124 0.19 -11.00 -6.70
CA GLU A 124 0.54 -11.91 -7.80
C GLU A 124 2.05 -12.04 -8.06
N TYR A 125 2.83 -10.97 -7.86
CA TYR A 125 4.26 -10.95 -8.19
C TYR A 125 5.14 -11.22 -6.98
N THR A 126 4.82 -10.59 -5.85
CA THR A 126 5.64 -10.58 -4.64
C THR A 126 5.30 -11.76 -3.72
N GLY A 127 4.07 -12.29 -3.82
CA GLY A 127 3.55 -13.30 -2.90
C GLY A 127 3.17 -12.75 -1.52
N GLU A 128 3.44 -11.47 -1.26
CA GLU A 128 3.14 -10.76 -0.01
C GLU A 128 1.65 -10.42 0.08
N GLU A 129 1.21 -9.90 1.22
CA GLU A 129 -0.11 -9.27 1.32
C GLU A 129 0.00 -7.81 0.86
N MET A 130 -0.85 -7.43 -0.10
CA MET A 130 -1.12 -6.03 -0.43
C MET A 130 -2.58 -5.70 -0.10
N ILE A 131 -2.79 -4.60 0.63
CA ILE A 131 -4.11 -4.08 1.03
C ILE A 131 -4.31 -2.69 0.42
#